data_AF-A0A2U1IDC6-F1
#
_entry.id   AF-A0A2U1IDC6-F1
#
_cell.length_a   1.000
_cell.length_b   1.000
_cell.length_c   1.000
_cell.angle_alpha   90.00
_cell.angle_beta   90.00
_cell.angle_gamma   90.00
#
_symmetry.space_group_name_H-M   'P 1'
#
loop_
_entity.id
_entity.type
_entity.pdbx_description
1 polymer ?
#
loop_
_entity_poly.entity_id
_entity_poly.type
_entity_poly.pdbx_seq_one_letter_code
_entity_poly.pdbx_strand_id
1 'polypeptide(L)'
;SGTKRRTLSIGGRAISALIQTQGISDLERIYRMAQQDGADFNLAYIGSDFNFAHERKFDGEYMKRLFDYAFQLSAKGYPWHKLPYLENVKR
;
A
#
# COMPACT_ATOMS: atom_id res chain seq x y z
N SER A 1 31.15 18.64 -4.86
CA SER A 1 30.00 19.16 -4.07
C SER A 1 28.95 18.07 -3.89
N GLY A 2 28.78 17.58 -2.67
CA GLY A 2 27.85 16.50 -2.35
C GLY A 2 26.41 16.98 -2.26
N THR A 3 25.58 16.56 -3.20
CA THR A 3 24.13 16.79 -3.12
C THR A 3 23.54 15.81 -2.10
N LYS A 4 23.12 16.32 -0.94
CA LYS A 4 22.38 15.54 0.07
C LYS A 4 21.15 14.91 -0.57
N ARG A 5 21.15 13.58 -0.74
CA ARG A 5 20.01 12.77 -1.20
C ARG A 5 18.89 12.81 -0.15
N ARG A 6 17.97 13.77 -0.31
CA ARG A 6 16.70 13.87 0.43
C ARG A 6 15.56 13.09 -0.26
N THR A 7 15.86 12.04 -1.01
CA THR A 7 14.87 11.34 -1.86
C THR A 7 14.16 10.16 -1.17
N LEU A 8 14.49 9.81 0.07
CA LEU A 8 14.22 8.47 0.61
C LEU A 8 13.13 8.37 1.68
N SER A 9 12.57 9.48 2.16
CA SER A 9 11.32 9.44 2.97
C SER A 9 10.05 9.45 2.12
N ILE A 10 10.21 9.33 0.80
CA ILE A 10 9.15 9.53 -0.19
C ILE A 10 8.55 8.18 -0.62
N GLY A 11 9.18 7.03 -0.42
CA GLY A 11 8.65 5.73 -0.89
C GLY A 11 7.29 5.35 -0.26
N GLY A 12 7.22 5.28 1.08
CA GLY A 12 5.97 5.01 1.80
C GLY A 12 4.94 6.12 1.63
N ARG A 13 5.38 7.38 1.68
CA ARG A 13 4.54 8.54 1.39
C ARG A 13 4.07 8.61 -0.06
N ALA A 14 4.79 8.05 -1.03
CA ALA A 14 4.40 8.05 -2.44
C ALA A 14 3.33 7.01 -2.69
N ILE A 15 3.37 5.83 -2.05
CA ILE A 15 2.26 4.87 -2.12
C ILE A 15 1.04 5.45 -1.40
N SER A 16 1.22 6.01 -0.20
CA SER A 16 0.12 6.73 0.47
C SER A 16 -0.37 7.95 -0.32
N ALA A 17 0.49 8.68 -1.03
CA ALA A 17 0.11 9.84 -1.84
C ALA A 17 -0.54 9.45 -3.18
N LEU A 18 -0.07 8.37 -3.81
CA LEU A 18 -0.69 7.76 -4.99
C LEU A 18 -2.10 7.28 -4.62
N ILE A 19 -2.26 6.69 -3.43
CA ILE A 19 -3.57 6.36 -2.87
C ILE A 19 -4.36 7.64 -2.60
N GLN A 20 -3.78 8.68 -1.96
CA GLN A 20 -4.56 9.79 -1.42
C GLN A 20 -5.12 10.82 -2.41
N THR A 21 -4.50 11.11 -3.55
CA THR A 21 -5.03 12.16 -4.46
C THR A 21 -5.78 11.64 -5.67
N GLN A 22 -5.37 10.51 -6.26
CA GLN A 22 -6.05 9.90 -7.42
C GLN A 22 -6.54 8.48 -7.13
N GLY A 23 -5.83 7.73 -6.28
CA GLY A 23 -6.17 6.35 -5.94
C GLY A 23 -7.49 6.19 -5.19
N ILE A 24 -7.93 7.15 -4.37
CA ILE A 24 -9.21 7.06 -3.65
C ILE A 24 -10.39 6.99 -4.63
N SER A 25 -10.39 7.84 -5.66
CA SER A 25 -11.46 7.87 -6.66
C SER A 25 -11.52 6.56 -7.44
N ASP A 26 -10.35 6.02 -7.82
CA ASP A 26 -10.27 4.74 -8.52
C ASP A 26 -10.68 3.57 -7.62
N LEU A 27 -10.30 3.58 -6.34
CA LEU A 27 -10.71 2.58 -5.35
C LEU A 27 -12.21 2.62 -5.09
N GLU A 28 -12.80 3.80 -4.94
CA GLU A 28 -14.26 4.00 -4.85
C GLU A 28 -14.97 3.44 -6.09
N ARG A 29 -14.41 3.69 -7.28
CA ARG A 29 -14.96 3.16 -8.53
C ARG A 29 -14.91 1.64 -8.56
N ILE A 30 -13.78 1.03 -8.23
CA ILE A 30 -13.60 -0.43 -8.18
C ILE A 30 -14.55 -1.05 -7.15
N TYR A 31 -14.66 -0.45 -5.97
CA TYR A 31 -15.58 -0.88 -4.92
C TYR A 31 -17.04 -0.88 -5.40
N ARG A 32 -17.50 0.20 -6.04
CA ARG A 32 -18.86 0.28 -6.58
C ARG A 32 -19.13 -0.73 -7.68
N MET A 33 -18.16 -0.96 -8.58
CA MET A 33 -18.28 -2.00 -9.59
C MET A 33 -18.41 -3.39 -8.96
N ALA A 34 -17.59 -3.70 -7.95
CA ALA A 34 -17.68 -4.96 -7.22
C ALA A 34 -19.06 -5.15 -6.54
N GLN A 35 -19.59 -4.10 -5.90
CA GLN A 35 -20.92 -4.14 -5.29
C GLN A 35 -22.05 -4.35 -6.32
N GLN A 36 -21.97 -3.66 -7.46
CA GLN A 36 -22.96 -3.78 -8.55
C GLN A 36 -22.98 -5.19 -9.15
N ASP A 37 -21.81 -5.80 -9.30
CA ASP A 37 -21.65 -7.12 -9.89
C ASP A 37 -21.81 -8.27 -8.87
N GLY A 38 -22.05 -7.94 -7.58
CA GLY A 38 -22.11 -8.93 -6.50
C GLY A 38 -20.76 -9.64 -6.23
N ALA A 39 -19.65 -9.02 -6.65
CA ALA A 39 -18.30 -9.52 -6.45
C ALA A 39 -17.73 -9.13 -5.08
N ASP A 40 -16.85 -9.96 -4.54
CA ASP A 40 -16.17 -9.67 -3.27
C ASP A 40 -15.02 -8.68 -3.47
N PHE A 41 -15.11 -7.52 -2.81
CA PHE A 41 -14.06 -6.51 -2.84
C PHE A 41 -12.93 -6.85 -1.87
N ASN A 42 -11.70 -6.90 -2.38
CA ASN A 42 -10.51 -7.30 -1.64
C ASN A 42 -9.35 -6.34 -1.91
N LEU A 43 -9.11 -5.39 -0.99
CA LEU A 43 -8.03 -4.42 -1.09
C LEU A 43 -6.83 -4.83 -0.23
N ALA A 44 -5.65 -4.86 -0.85
CA ALA A 44 -4.35 -5.09 -0.24
C ALA A 44 -3.41 -3.91 -0.51
N TYR A 45 -2.63 -3.52 0.48
CA TYR A 45 -1.60 -2.48 0.37
C TYR A 45 -0.47 -2.72 1.36
N ILE A 46 0.65 -2.02 1.19
CA ILE A 46 1.78 -2.09 2.13
C ILE A 46 1.40 -1.39 3.43
N GLY A 47 1.30 -2.15 4.52
CA GLY A 47 0.93 -1.64 5.83
C GLY A 47 1.96 -0.66 6.40
N SER A 48 1.53 0.19 7.32
CA SER A 48 2.40 1.14 8.03
C SER A 48 3.37 0.46 9.00
N ASP A 49 3.13 -0.82 9.31
CA ASP A 49 3.98 -1.70 10.09
C ASP A 49 5.16 -2.26 9.28
N PHE A 50 5.11 -2.21 7.94
CA PHE A 50 6.25 -2.52 7.09
C PHE A 50 7.30 -1.40 7.14
N ASN A 51 8.26 -1.55 8.05
CA ASN A 51 9.30 -0.57 8.33
C ASN A 51 10.68 -1.06 7.87
N PHE A 52 10.90 -1.08 6.55
CA PHE A 52 12.19 -1.38 5.95
C PHE A 52 12.67 -0.25 5.04
N ALA A 53 13.95 0.11 5.13
CA ALA A 53 14.52 1.23 4.38
C ALA A 53 14.60 0.91 2.87
N HIS A 54 14.07 1.80 2.04
CA HIS A 54 14.09 1.63 0.59
C HIS A 54 15.27 2.36 -0.06
N GLU A 55 16.52 1.99 0.22
CA GLU A 55 17.72 2.81 -0.07
C GLU A 55 17.95 3.19 -1.53
N ARG A 56 17.46 2.38 -2.47
CA ARG A 56 17.59 2.59 -3.92
C ARG A 56 16.42 1.95 -4.67
N LYS A 57 16.18 2.44 -5.89
CA LYS A 57 15.23 1.80 -6.81
C LYS A 57 15.59 0.32 -6.97
N PHE A 58 14.59 -0.54 -6.85
CA PHE A 58 14.75 -2.00 -6.96
C PHE A 58 15.83 -2.56 -6.03
N ASP A 59 15.91 -2.04 -4.80
CA ASP A 59 16.78 -2.65 -3.81
C ASP A 59 16.37 -4.11 -3.54
N GLY A 60 17.30 -5.03 -3.77
CA GLY A 60 17.02 -6.47 -3.68
C GLY A 60 16.69 -6.93 -2.26
N GLU A 61 17.23 -6.30 -1.23
CA GLU A 61 16.88 -6.63 0.16
C GLU A 61 15.48 -6.12 0.47
N TYR A 62 15.17 -4.87 0.11
CA TYR A 62 13.83 -4.32 0.24
C TYR A 62 12.78 -5.20 -0.45
N MET A 63 13.03 -5.66 -1.68
CA MET A 63 12.08 -6.49 -2.43
C MET A 63 11.89 -7.87 -1.80
N LYS A 64 12.95 -8.50 -1.28
CA LYS A 64 12.84 -9.75 -0.52
C LYS A 64 12.01 -9.55 0.75
N ARG A 65 12.29 -8.49 1.51
CA ARG A 65 11.53 -8.16 2.72
C ARG A 65 10.06 -7.87 2.42
N LEU A 66 9.79 -7.16 1.33
CA LEU A 66 8.43 -6.86 0.88
C LEU A 66 7.68 -8.13 0.47
N PHE A 67 8.36 -9.04 -0.24
CA PHE A 67 7.82 -10.35 -0.58
C PHE A 67 7.51 -11.17 0.68
N ASP A 68 8.45 -11.28 1.61
CA ASP A 68 8.28 -12.02 2.86
C ASP A 68 7.13 -11.47 3.69
N TYR A 69 7.02 -10.13 3.78
CA TYR A 69 5.90 -9.45 4.44
C TYR A 69 4.56 -9.86 3.84
N ALA A 70 4.40 -9.75 2.51
CA ALA A 70 3.15 -10.12 1.84
C ALA A 70 2.86 -11.63 1.96
N PHE A 71 3.89 -12.46 1.87
CA PHE A 71 3.77 -13.92 2.02
C PHE A 71 3.24 -14.30 3.41
N GLN A 72 3.77 -13.69 4.47
CA GLN A 72 3.32 -13.95 5.83
C GLN A 72 1.87 -13.52 6.08
N LEU A 73 1.43 -12.41 5.46
CA LEU A 73 0.02 -12.00 5.51
C LEU A 73 -0.88 -13.00 4.78
N SER A 74 -0.50 -13.40 3.57
CA SER A 74 -1.24 -14.38 2.77
C SER A 74 -1.37 -15.74 3.47
N ALA A 75 -0.28 -16.23 4.07
CA ALA A 75 -0.27 -17.49 4.81
C ALA A 75 -1.25 -17.50 6.00
N LYS A 76 -1.63 -16.33 6.52
CA LYS A 76 -2.60 -16.14 7.61
C LYS A 76 -4.02 -15.83 7.12
N GLY A 77 -4.27 -15.91 5.80
CA GLY A 77 -5.57 -15.63 5.18
C GLY A 77 -5.72 -14.22 4.58
N TYR A 78 -4.66 -13.41 4.62
CA TYR A 78 -4.59 -11.98 4.24
C TYR A 78 -5.66 -11.08 4.89
N PRO A 79 -5.28 -10.00 5.58
CA PRO A 79 -6.23 -9.06 6.18
C PRO A 79 -6.83 -8.14 5.10
N TRP A 80 -7.71 -8.67 4.25
CA TRP A 80 -8.34 -7.90 3.17
C TRP A 80 -9.13 -6.70 3.71
N HIS A 81 -8.87 -5.52 3.16
CA HIS A 81 -9.70 -4.36 3.42
C HIS A 81 -10.95 -4.43 2.54
N LYS A 82 -12.11 -4.37 3.19
CA LYS A 82 -13.42 -4.49 2.55
C LYS A 82 -14.06 -3.15 2.17
N LEU A 83 -13.38 -2.04 2.50
CA LEU A 83 -13.82 -0.68 2.24
C LEU A 83 -12.73 0.07 1.46
N PRO A 84 -13.12 1.02 0.59
CA PRO A 84 -12.17 1.77 -0.25
C PRO A 84 -11.39 2.86 0.54
N TYR A 85 -11.78 3.12 1.79
CA TYR A 85 -11.09 4.04 2.69
C TYR A 85 -10.42 3.29 3.84
N LEU A 86 -9.35 3.89 4.37
CA LEU A 86 -8.71 3.42 5.58
C LEU A 86 -9.62 3.75 6.78
N GLU A 87 -10.23 2.74 7.40
CA GLU A 87 -10.80 2.90 8.74
C GLU A 87 -9.66 3.17 9.72
N ASN A 88 -9.28 4.45 9.88
CA ASN A 88 -8.68 5.11 11.04
C ASN A 88 -8.01 6.44 10.62
N VAL A 89 -8.81 7.49 10.47
CA VAL A 89 -8.46 8.80 11.00
C VAL A 89 -9.68 9.27 11.78
N LYS A 90 -9.78 8.88 13.05
CA LYS A 90 -10.67 9.58 13.98
C LYS A 90 -10.22 11.04 13.99
N ARG A 91 -11.20 11.91 13.74
CA ARG A 91 -11.11 13.36 13.76
C ARG A 91 -10.58 13.87 15.11
#